data_AF-A0A378MXZ8-F1
#
_entry.id   AF-A0A378MXZ8-F1
#
_cell.length_a   1.000
_cell.length_b   1.000
_cell.length_c   1.000
_cell.angle_alpha   90.00
_cell.angle_beta   90.00
_cell.angle_gamma   90.00
#
_symmetry.space_group_name_H-M   'P 1'
#
loop_
_entity.id
_entity.type
_entity.pdbx_description
1 polymer ?
#
loop_
_entity_poly.entity_id
_entity_poly.type
_entity_poly.pdbx_seq_one_letter_code
_entity_poly.pdbx_strand_id
1 'polypeptide(L)' 'MIDSVVTALKEDGSAVLSVEEFQAIEAQLARLIELKEGTDRFAIQQGIKEVDLATQEFAARRMNLSIQKALAGKKMDDLA' A
#
# COMPACT_ATOMS: atom_id res chain seq x y z
N MET A 1 1.35 6.26 -8.58
CA MET A 1 0.82 4.97 -8.08
C MET A 1 1.92 4.14 -7.44
N ILE A 2 2.86 3.53 -8.18
CA ILE A 2 3.92 2.67 -7.61
C ILE A 2 4.66 3.35 -6.46
N ASP A 3 5.19 4.56 -6.71
CA ASP A 3 5.91 5.34 -5.71
C ASP A 3 5.06 5.66 -4.45
N SER A 4 3.77 5.92 -4.66
CA SER A 4 2.81 6.17 -3.58
C SER A 4 2.55 4.92 -2.73
N VAL A 5 2.48 3.73 -3.35
CA VAL A 5 2.35 2.46 -2.62
C VAL A 5 3.61 2.15 -1.84
N VAL A 6 4.79 2.32 -2.45
CA VAL A 6 6.08 2.10 -1.79
C VAL A 6 6.24 3.02 -0.58
N THR A 7 5.88 4.29 -0.72
CA THR A 7 5.91 5.25 0.40
C THR A 7 4.98 4.82 1.52
N ALA A 8 3.73 4.47 1.19
CA ALA A 8 2.77 3.99 2.17
C ALA A 8 3.23 2.70 2.88
N LEU A 9 3.83 1.75 2.15
CA LEU A 9 4.39 0.52 2.71
C LEU A 9 5.51 0.82 3.72
N LYS A 10 6.36 1.79 3.44
CA LYS A 10 7.42 2.21 4.39
C LYS A 10 6.85 2.86 5.64
N GLU A 11 5.80 3.66 5.50
CA GLU A 11 5.19 4.41 6.61
C GLU A 11 4.34 3.53 7.52
N ASP A 12 3.43 2.74 6.95
CA ASP A 12 2.41 2.01 7.71
C ASP A 12 2.45 0.49 7.48
N GLY A 13 3.21 0.00 6.49
CA GLY A 13 3.25 -1.43 6.15
C GLY A 13 3.68 -2.32 7.31
N SER A 14 4.67 -1.89 8.09
CA SER A 14 5.11 -2.62 9.30
C SER A 14 4.05 -2.67 10.42
N ALA A 15 3.11 -1.74 10.44
CA ALA A 15 2.07 -1.63 11.46
C ALA A 15 0.77 -2.36 11.08
N VAL A 16 0.51 -2.55 9.78
CA VAL A 16 -0.78 -3.07 9.29
C VAL A 16 -0.67 -4.34 8.43
N LEU A 17 0.53 -4.77 8.07
CA LEU A 17 0.78 -5.96 7.25
C LEU A 17 1.70 -6.95 7.97
N SER A 18 1.47 -8.23 7.69
CA SER A 18 2.41 -9.30 7.99
C SER A 18 3.59 -9.26 7.01
N VAL A 19 4.70 -9.91 7.36
CA VAL A 19 5.88 -10.01 6.48
C VAL A 19 5.51 -10.64 5.13
N GLU A 20 4.67 -11.67 5.13
CA GLU A 20 4.21 -12.34 3.91
C GLU A 20 3.37 -11.40 3.02
N GLU A 21 2.47 -10.62 3.61
CA GLU A 21 1.64 -9.65 2.87
C GLU A 21 2.50 -8.52 2.29
N PHE A 22 3.48 -8.05 3.05
CA PHE A 22 4.44 -7.05 2.60
C PHE A 22 5.23 -7.54 1.39
N GLN A 23 5.81 -8.75 1.49
CA GLN A 23 6.56 -9.36 0.39
C GLN A 23 5.69 -9.63 -0.84
N ALA A 24 4.43 -10.02 -0.66
CA ALA A 24 3.49 -10.22 -1.76
C ALA A 24 3.25 -8.91 -2.54
N ILE A 25 3.04 -7.78 -1.84
CA ILE A 25 2.84 -6.49 -2.49
C ILE A 25 4.13 -6.02 -3.19
N GLU A 26 5.30 -6.18 -2.55
CA GLU A 26 6.58 -5.85 -3.19
C GLU A 26 6.81 -6.65 -4.47
N ALA A 27 6.50 -7.95 -4.48
CA ALA A 27 6.63 -8.80 -5.66
C ALA A 27 5.73 -8.31 -6.81
N GLN A 28 4.49 -7.91 -6.52
CA GLN A 28 3.59 -7.36 -7.54
C GLN A 28 4.08 -6.01 -8.08
N LEU A 29 4.63 -5.15 -7.21
CA LEU A 29 5.22 -3.88 -7.63
C LEU A 29 6.44 -4.10 -8.53
N ALA A 30 7.34 -5.01 -8.16
CA ALA A 30 8.50 -5.37 -8.96
C ALA A 30 8.09 -5.88 -10.35
N ARG A 31 7.13 -6.82 -10.39
CA ARG A 31 6.58 -7.35 -11.64
C ARG A 31 5.99 -6.25 -12.53
N LEU A 32 5.24 -5.31 -11.94
CA LEU A 32 4.68 -4.18 -12.69
C LEU A 32 5.75 -3.24 -13.24
N ILE A 33 6.87 -3.05 -12.52
CA ILE A 33 8.02 -2.28 -13.01
C ILE A 33 8.62 -2.96 -14.24
N GLU A 34 8.88 -4.27 -14.18
CA GLU A 34 9.41 -5.05 -15.31
C GLU A 34 8.46 -5.01 -16.52
N LEU A 35 7.15 -5.17 -16.28
CA LEU A 35 6.15 -5.11 -17.35
C LEU A 35 6.13 -3.74 -18.05
N LYS A 36 6.40 -2.65 -17.31
CA LYS A 36 6.47 -1.31 -17.87
C LYS A 36 7.71 -1.06 -18.74
N GLU A 37 8.76 -1.87 -18.61
CA GLU A 37 9.91 -1.83 -19.51
C GLU A 37 9.60 -2.50 -20.86
N GLY A 38 8.59 -3.37 -20.89
CA GLY A 38 8.05 -3.96 -22.11
C GLY A 38 7.09 -3.05 -22.88
N THR A 39 6.57 -3.57 -24.00
CA THR A 39 5.62 -2.85 -24.88
C THR A 39 4.21 -3.44 -24.88
N ASP A 40 4.00 -4.53 -24.13
CA ASP A 40 2.70 -5.19 -24.02
C ASP A 40 1.76 -4.42 -23.08
N ARG A 41 0.93 -3.57 -23.68
CA ARG A 41 -0.05 -2.75 -22.94
C ARG A 41 -1.06 -3.60 -22.17
N PHE A 42 -1.42 -4.79 -22.67
CA PHE A 42 -2.36 -5.68 -21.98
C PHE A 42 -1.73 -6.22 -20.70
N ALA A 43 -0.48 -6.67 -20.78
CA ALA A 43 0.27 -7.15 -19.62
C ALA A 43 0.44 -6.03 -18.57
N ILE A 44 0.80 -4.82 -18.99
CA ILE A 44 0.92 -3.66 -18.09
C ILE A 44 -0.43 -3.37 -17.40
N GLN A 45 -1.53 -3.35 -18.15
CA GLN A 45 -2.84 -3.04 -17.60
C GLN A 45 -3.33 -4.12 -16.63
N GLN A 46 -2.98 -5.37 -16.89
CA GLN A 46 -3.24 -6.49 -15.98
C GLN A 46 -2.41 -6.36 -14.69
N GLY A 47 -1.11 -6.08 -14.81
CA GLY A 47 -0.24 -5.85 -13.66
C GLY A 47 -0.69 -4.66 -12.79
N ILE A 48 -1.23 -3.60 -13.38
CA ILE A 48 -1.83 -2.48 -12.63
C ILE A 48 -3.01 -2.97 -11.80
N LYS A 49 -3.91 -3.78 -12.37
CA LYS A 49 -5.05 -4.35 -11.63
C LYS A 49 -4.60 -5.31 -10.53
N GLU A 50 -3.58 -6.12 -10.78
CA GLU A 50 -3.03 -7.04 -9.77
C GLU A 50 -2.46 -6.27 -8.57
N VAL A 51 -1.68 -5.20 -8.83
CA VAL A 51 -1.17 -4.31 -7.78
C VAL A 51 -2.30 -3.60 -7.04
N ASP A 52 -3.32 -3.11 -7.76
CA ASP A 52 -4.48 -2.44 -7.15
C ASP A 52 -5.22 -3.37 -6.19
N LEU A 53 -5.50 -4.61 -6.62
CA LEU A 53 -6.15 -5.62 -5.80
C LEU A 53 -5.30 -6.00 -4.57
N ALA A 54 -4.00 -6.24 -4.77
CA ALA A 54 -3.08 -6.60 -3.70
C ALA A 54 -2.92 -5.48 -2.65
N THR A 55 -3.08 -4.22 -3.06
CA THR A 55 -2.94 -3.04 -2.19
C THR A 55 -4.26 -2.55 -1.62
N GLN A 56 -5.40 -3.07 -2.08
CA GLN A 56 -6.73 -2.65 -1.62
C GLN A 56 -6.93 -2.92 -0.13
N GLU A 57 -6.56 -4.11 0.33
CA GLU A 57 -6.68 -4.48 1.74
C GLU A 57 -5.72 -3.67 2.61
N PHE A 58 -4.49 -3.46 2.15
CA PHE A 58 -3.52 -2.57 2.78
C PHE A 58 -4.07 -1.14 2.93
N ALA A 59 -4.66 -0.58 1.87
CA ALA A 59 -5.25 0.76 1.91
C ALA A 59 -6.40 0.86 2.92
N ALA A 60 -7.26 -0.16 3.00
CA ALA A 60 -8.33 -0.22 3.99
C ALA A 60 -7.79 -0.27 5.43
N ARG A 61 -6.78 -1.11 5.69
CA ARG A 61 -6.15 -1.21 7.02
C ARG A 61 -5.43 0.09 7.40
N ARG A 62 -4.71 0.71 6.46
CA ARG A 62 -4.07 2.02 6.66
C ARG A 62 -5.08 3.12 6.98
N MET A 63 -6.22 3.15 6.29
CA MET A 63 -7.30 4.10 6.59
C MET A 63 -7.83 3.91 8.01
N ASN A 64 -8.04 2.67 8.45
CA ASN A 64 -8.45 2.38 9.82
C ASN A 64 -7.41 2.88 10.84
N LEU A 65 -6.12 2.60 10.59
CA LEU A 65 -5.02 3.08 11.43
C LEU A 65 -4.98 4.61 11.51
N SER A 66 -5.13 5.32 10.39
CA SER A 66 -5.17 6.78 10.36
C SER A 66 -6.34 7.36 11.15
N ILE A 67 -7.53 6.73 11.07
CA ILE A 67 -8.69 7.11 11.88
C ILE A 67 -8.40 6.89 13.37
N GLN A 68 -7.82 5.74 13.74
CA GLN A 68 -7.45 5.48 15.13
C GLN A 68 -6.41 6.49 15.66
N LYS A 69 -5.37 6.79 14.88
CA LYS A 69 -4.35 7.80 15.21
C LYS A 69 -5.00 9.18 15.41
N ALA A 70 -5.91 9.59 14.51
CA ALA A 70 -6.61 10.87 14.61
C ALA A 70 -7.51 10.96 15.85
N LEU A 71 -8.25 9.88 16.18
CA LEU A 71 -9.08 9.80 17.38
C LEU A 71 -8.24 9.80 18.67
N ALA A 72 -7.08 9.14 18.67
CA ALA A 72 -6.16 9.12 19.80
C ALA A 72 -5.49 10.49 20.03
N GLY A 73 -5.06 11.16 18.95
CA GLY A 73 -4.48 12.50 19.02
C GLY A 73 -5.45 13.55 19.57
N LYS A 74 -6.74 13.46 19.19
CA LYS A 74 -7.77 14.38 19.70
C LYS A 74 -8.02 14.28 21.22
N LYS A 75 -7.69 13.15 21.85
CA LYS A 75 -7.76 13.01 23.31
C LYS A 75 -6.59 13.66 24.05
N MET A 76 -5.44 13.80 23.38
CA MET A 76 -4.25 14.44 23.96
C MET A 76 -4.28 15.95 23.82
N ASP A 77 -4.93 16.48 22.77
CA ASP A 77 -5.15 17.93 22.57
C ASP A 77 -6.14 18.55 23.57
N ASP A 78 -6.96 17.73 24.26
CA ASP A 78 -7.91 18.16 25.29
C ASP A 78 -7.28 18.28 26.71
N LEU A 79 -5.96 18.02 26.82
CA LEU A 79 -5.20 18.04 28.09
C LEU A 79 -4.12 19.14 28.16
N ALA A 80 -4.12 20.11 27.24
CA ALA A 80 -3.19 21.25 27.23
C ALA A 80 -3.86 22.57 27.65
#